data_AF-A0A0N0P6T1-F1
#
_entry.id   AF-A0A0N0P6T1-F1
#
_cell.length_a   1.000
_cell.length_b   1.000
_cell.length_c   1.000
_cell.angle_alpha   90.00
_cell.angle_beta   90.00
_cell.angle_gamma   90.00
#
_symmetry.space_group_name_H-M   'P 1'
#
loop_
_entity.id
_entity.type
_entity.pdbx_description
1 polymer ?
#
loop_
_entity_poly.entity_id
_entity_poly.type
_entity_poly.pdbx_seq_one_letter_code
_entity_poly.pdbx_strand_id
1 'polypeptide(L)'
;MLARDAMGEAPPVKRNPYAEAADPERYRVADVPLFTCAEHADACVLCTTAGKNGRNGRTAAVGATLFWLTCPHLNALIARLEGHRCVQAVTEAMKKYPCLTTCHVRSHEVYAARARLLLTDAQWSFFTGHFLSTENAQQHKFGNAAVGHAEDMKCLHALVAQTLAAAENPVGSLLVNYLLFLYHLTCIAEDEVARSEEKRTDLRAVLDSRELLVHFMEAFLACMLNENEGDGHTRTVKGIRSATFTVSMPEPHVFEMTEVAYEWQLDSSFAALTPDVCARALRVLIFLEGKPPRRHKKHRIN
;
A
#
# COMPACT_ATOMS: atom_id res chain seq x y z
N MET A 1 -43.35 30.45 46.09
CA MET A 1 -42.93 30.91 44.75
C MET A 1 -41.57 30.28 44.46
N LEU A 2 -41.55 29.10 43.84
CA LEU A 2 -40.31 28.42 43.44
C LEU A 2 -40.06 28.73 41.97
N ALA A 3 -38.91 29.34 41.70
CA ALA A 3 -38.46 29.69 40.37
C ALA A 3 -38.27 28.40 39.55
N ARG A 4 -39.00 28.32 38.43
CA ARG A 4 -38.79 27.29 37.41
C ARG A 4 -37.52 27.65 36.65
N ASP A 5 -36.48 26.85 36.85
CA ASP A 5 -35.29 26.90 36.00
C ASP A 5 -35.68 26.62 34.56
N ALA A 6 -35.39 27.59 33.70
CA ALA A 6 -35.52 27.48 32.27
C ALA A 6 -34.56 26.38 31.79
N MET A 7 -35.11 25.24 31.38
CA MET A 7 -34.39 24.27 30.57
C MET A 7 -34.02 24.94 29.26
N GLY A 8 -32.80 25.49 29.20
CA GLY A 8 -32.22 26.00 27.97
C GLY A 8 -32.26 24.90 26.92
N GLU A 9 -32.94 25.16 25.80
CA GLU A 9 -32.94 24.28 24.64
C GLU A 9 -31.49 23.92 24.30
N ALA A 10 -31.21 22.62 24.28
CA ALA A 10 -29.94 22.12 23.81
C ALA A 10 -29.71 22.70 22.40
N PRO A 11 -28.54 23.30 22.12
CA PRO A 11 -28.29 23.92 20.83
C PRO A 11 -28.55 22.88 19.73
N PRO A 12 -29.22 23.26 18.64
CA PRO A 12 -29.55 22.34 17.57
C PRO A 12 -28.26 21.67 17.11
N VAL A 13 -28.20 20.34 17.27
CA VAL A 13 -27.08 19.54 16.79
C VAL A 13 -26.95 19.86 15.32
N LYS A 14 -25.89 20.57 14.93
CA LYS A 14 -25.54 20.79 13.53
C LYS A 14 -25.34 19.41 12.91
N ARG A 15 -26.41 18.82 12.36
CA ARG A 15 -26.34 17.61 11.57
C ARG A 15 -25.46 17.96 10.39
N ASN A 16 -24.28 17.34 10.36
CA ASN A 16 -23.45 17.37 9.17
C ASN A 16 -24.33 16.87 8.01
N PRO A 17 -24.40 17.57 6.85
CA PRO A 17 -25.12 17.09 5.67
C PRO A 17 -24.71 15.67 5.23
N TYR A 18 -23.61 15.16 5.78
CA TYR A 18 -23.09 13.82 5.54
C TYR A 18 -23.19 12.87 6.74
N ALA A 19 -23.96 13.20 7.79
CA ALA A 19 -24.27 12.27 8.87
C ALA A 19 -25.02 11.01 8.37
N GLU A 20 -25.83 11.15 7.32
CA GLU A 20 -26.48 10.03 6.63
C GLU A 20 -25.50 9.21 5.78
N ALA A 21 -24.39 9.81 5.33
CA ALA A 21 -23.40 9.14 4.51
C ALA A 21 -22.27 8.46 5.33
N ALA A 22 -22.19 8.73 6.63
CA ALA A 22 -21.47 7.89 7.59
C ALA A 22 -22.41 6.88 8.27
N ASP A 23 -23.24 6.25 7.45
CA ASP A 23 -24.04 5.10 7.84
C ASP A 23 -23.08 3.94 8.22
N PRO A 24 -23.12 3.45 9.49
CA PRO A 24 -22.29 2.33 9.92
C PRO A 24 -22.50 1.06 9.10
N GLU A 25 -23.66 0.88 8.46
CA GLU A 25 -23.96 -0.25 7.58
C GLU A 25 -23.33 -0.09 6.19
N ARG A 26 -23.04 1.16 5.78
CA ARG A 26 -22.36 1.49 4.51
C ARG A 26 -20.88 1.79 4.70
N TYR A 27 -20.39 1.78 5.94
CA TYR A 27 -19.00 2.02 6.26
C TYR A 27 -18.12 0.93 5.66
N ARG A 28 -17.19 1.32 4.78
CA ARG A 28 -16.27 0.40 4.08
C ARG A 28 -16.94 -0.60 3.16
N VAL A 29 -18.02 -0.18 2.51
CA VAL A 29 -18.56 -0.92 1.36
C VAL A 29 -17.72 -0.56 0.14
N ALA A 30 -17.28 -1.58 -0.60
CA ALA A 30 -16.61 -1.36 -1.88
C ALA A 30 -17.60 -0.75 -2.87
N ASP A 31 -17.25 0.40 -3.44
CA ASP A 31 -18.07 1.05 -4.47
C ASP A 31 -17.81 0.41 -5.83
N VAL A 32 -16.52 0.20 -6.15
CA VAL A 32 -16.06 -0.32 -7.44
C VAL A 32 -14.75 -1.11 -7.26
N PRO A 33 -14.59 -2.27 -7.90
CA PRO A 33 -13.29 -2.92 -8.02
C PRO A 33 -12.37 -2.13 -8.96
N LEU A 34 -11.16 -1.85 -8.49
CA LEU A 34 -10.12 -1.14 -9.26
C LEU A 34 -9.03 -2.09 -9.76
N PHE A 35 -8.83 -3.21 -9.06
CA PHE A 35 -7.93 -4.29 -9.46
C PHE A 35 -8.53 -5.61 -9.01
N THR A 36 -8.57 -6.60 -9.90
CA THR A 36 -9.16 -7.90 -9.64
C THR A 36 -8.08 -8.97 -9.47
N CYS A 37 -8.37 -9.99 -8.68
CA CYS A 37 -7.55 -11.19 -8.64
C CYS A 37 -8.43 -12.41 -8.91
N ALA A 38 -7.83 -13.47 -9.46
CA ALA A 38 -8.52 -14.66 -9.92
C ALA A 38 -9.32 -15.36 -8.81
N GLU A 39 -8.87 -15.29 -7.55
CA GLU A 39 -9.52 -15.98 -6.43
C GLU A 39 -10.60 -15.17 -5.71
N HIS A 40 -10.43 -13.85 -5.57
CA HIS A 40 -11.30 -13.03 -4.71
C HIS A 40 -12.14 -12.00 -5.47
N ALA A 41 -11.97 -11.87 -6.78
CA ALA A 41 -12.57 -10.87 -7.66
C ALA A 41 -12.19 -9.40 -7.35
N ASP A 42 -12.00 -9.03 -6.08
CA ASP A 42 -11.76 -7.65 -5.65
C ASP A 42 -10.46 -7.56 -4.85
N ALA A 43 -9.33 -7.35 -5.52
CA ALA A 43 -8.03 -7.25 -4.87
C ALA A 43 -7.70 -5.83 -4.41
N CYS A 44 -8.13 -4.82 -5.17
CA CYS A 44 -8.16 -3.43 -4.75
C CYS A 44 -9.50 -2.81 -5.13
N VAL A 45 -10.08 -2.01 -4.23
CA VAL A 45 -11.37 -1.35 -4.44
C VAL A 45 -11.30 0.13 -4.16
N LEU A 46 -12.20 0.88 -4.81
CA LEU A 46 -12.62 2.20 -4.37
C LEU A 46 -13.58 2.04 -3.20
N CYS A 47 -13.34 2.79 -2.12
CA CYS A 47 -14.31 2.94 -1.04
C CYS A 47 -14.35 4.41 -0.61
N THR A 48 -15.40 5.09 -1.03
CA THR A 48 -15.70 6.47 -0.70
C THR A 48 -16.13 6.57 0.77
N THR A 49 -16.93 5.64 1.29
CA THR A 49 -17.45 5.65 2.69
C THR A 49 -16.47 5.09 3.74
N ALA A 50 -15.19 5.42 3.60
CA ALA A 50 -14.11 4.92 4.45
C ALA A 50 -13.86 5.72 5.74
N GLY A 51 -14.64 6.78 6.00
CA GLY A 51 -14.44 7.66 7.16
C GLY A 51 -15.03 7.10 8.45
N LYS A 52 -14.22 6.96 9.51
CA LYS A 52 -14.75 6.63 10.84
C LYS A 52 -15.64 7.77 11.32
N ASN A 53 -16.71 7.45 12.04
CA ASN A 53 -17.34 8.43 12.93
C ASN A 53 -16.26 8.93 13.90
N GLY A 54 -15.81 10.17 13.71
CA GLY A 54 -14.81 10.79 14.57
C GLY A 54 -15.37 10.95 15.98
N ARG A 55 -14.48 11.03 16.98
CA ARG A 55 -14.87 11.54 18.30
C ARG A 55 -15.45 12.96 18.09
N ASN A 56 -16.55 13.30 18.78
CA ASN A 56 -17.29 14.57 18.67
C ASN A 56 -18.26 14.71 17.48
N GLY A 57 -18.82 13.61 16.95
CA GLY A 57 -19.93 13.68 15.98
C GLY A 57 -19.54 14.17 14.57
N ARG A 58 -18.24 14.25 14.27
CA ARG A 58 -17.75 14.53 12.91
C ARG A 58 -17.82 13.25 12.08
N THR A 59 -18.82 13.16 11.21
CA THR A 59 -18.98 12.11 10.21
C THR A 59 -18.23 12.52 8.92
N ALA A 60 -17.28 11.71 8.45
CA ALA A 60 -16.66 11.94 7.15
C ALA A 60 -17.22 10.89 6.18
N ALA A 61 -18.01 11.33 5.20
CA ALA A 61 -18.60 10.44 4.20
C ALA A 61 -17.65 10.06 3.09
N VAL A 62 -16.64 10.90 2.81
CA VAL A 62 -15.49 10.51 2.00
C VAL A 62 -14.32 10.29 2.94
N GLY A 63 -13.83 9.06 3.00
CA GLY A 63 -12.69 8.70 3.83
C GLY A 63 -11.39 9.30 3.29
N ALA A 64 -10.45 9.53 4.20
CA ALA A 64 -9.09 9.93 3.92
C ALA A 64 -8.28 8.87 3.10
N THR A 65 -8.85 7.68 2.94
CA THR A 65 -8.28 6.55 2.19
C THR A 65 -9.34 6.10 1.19
N LEU A 66 -9.08 6.30 -0.10
CA LEU A 66 -10.01 5.93 -1.17
C LEU A 66 -9.71 4.55 -1.75
N PHE A 67 -8.42 4.19 -1.84
CA PHE A 67 -8.00 2.92 -2.42
C PHE A 67 -7.66 1.93 -1.32
N TRP A 68 -8.32 0.79 -1.34
CA TRP A 68 -8.25 -0.22 -0.28
C TRP A 68 -7.72 -1.53 -0.83
N LEU A 69 -6.74 -2.11 -0.13
CA LEU A 69 -6.23 -3.45 -0.43
C LEU A 69 -7.13 -4.49 0.23
N THR A 70 -7.96 -5.15 -0.56
CA THR A 70 -9.02 -6.07 -0.10
C THR A 70 -8.67 -7.54 -0.31
N CYS A 71 -7.75 -7.88 -1.21
CA CYS A 71 -7.29 -9.26 -1.38
C CYS A 71 -6.72 -9.79 -0.05
N PRO A 72 -7.28 -10.87 0.54
CA PRO A 72 -6.82 -11.40 1.81
C PRO A 72 -5.35 -11.84 1.82
N HIS A 73 -4.87 -12.43 0.71
CA HIS A 73 -3.49 -12.91 0.61
C HIS A 73 -2.50 -11.75 0.50
N LEU A 74 -2.78 -10.77 -0.36
CA LEU A 74 -1.97 -9.54 -0.44
C LEU A 74 -2.00 -8.78 0.89
N ASN A 75 -3.18 -8.61 1.49
CA ASN A 75 -3.32 -7.90 2.76
C ASN A 75 -2.53 -8.57 3.88
N ALA A 76 -2.58 -9.90 3.99
CA ALA A 76 -1.84 -10.67 4.99
C ALA A 76 -0.32 -10.56 4.78
N LEU A 77 0.16 -10.67 3.54
CA LEU A 77 1.59 -10.54 3.25
C LEU A 77 2.09 -9.12 3.54
N ILE A 78 1.37 -8.08 3.12
CA ILE A 78 1.76 -6.69 3.43
C ILE A 78 1.70 -6.42 4.93
N ALA A 79 0.68 -6.95 5.64
CA ALA A 79 0.61 -6.82 7.10
C ALA A 79 1.79 -7.51 7.81
N ARG A 80 2.29 -8.61 7.25
CA ARG A 80 3.49 -9.29 7.74
C ARG A 80 4.73 -8.40 7.57
N LEU A 81 4.92 -7.79 6.41
CA LEU A 81 6.01 -6.82 6.20
C LEU A 81 5.94 -5.65 7.20
N GLU A 82 4.75 -5.11 7.45
CA GLU A 82 4.55 -4.07 8.46
C GLU A 82 4.90 -4.55 9.88
N GLY A 83 4.53 -5.79 10.22
CA GLY A 83 4.92 -6.43 11.48
C GLY A 83 6.43 -6.52 11.66
N HIS A 84 7.17 -6.69 10.57
CA HIS A 84 8.64 -6.69 10.52
C HIS A 84 9.27 -5.30 10.42
N ARG A 85 8.50 -4.24 10.73
CA ARG A 85 8.98 -2.85 10.72
C ARG A 85 9.48 -2.38 9.34
N CYS A 86 8.91 -2.90 8.27
CA CYS A 86 9.27 -2.48 6.91
C CYS A 86 8.81 -1.04 6.61
N VAL A 87 7.80 -0.50 7.31
CA VAL A 87 7.45 0.93 7.24
C VAL A 87 8.67 1.79 7.60
N GLN A 88 9.33 1.46 8.71
CA GLN A 88 10.53 2.16 9.17
C GLN A 88 11.67 2.01 8.18
N ALA A 89 11.88 0.81 7.62
CA ALA A 89 12.90 0.56 6.60
C ALA A 89 12.72 1.45 5.35
N VAL A 90 11.49 1.54 4.85
CA VAL A 90 11.17 2.41 3.71
C VAL A 90 11.37 3.89 4.07
N THR A 91 10.94 4.33 5.26
CA THR A 91 11.17 5.71 5.71
C THR A 91 12.66 6.04 5.84
N GLU A 92 13.49 5.11 6.32
CA GLU A 92 14.94 5.26 6.37
C GLU A 92 15.53 5.38 4.95
N ALA A 93 15.07 4.55 4.01
CA ALA A 93 15.50 4.64 2.62
C ALA A 93 15.07 5.94 1.95
N MET A 94 13.86 6.43 2.21
CA MET A 94 13.42 7.76 1.74
C MET A 94 14.34 8.88 2.24
N LYS A 95 14.83 8.80 3.48
CA LYS A 95 15.83 9.75 4.01
C LYS A 95 17.20 9.60 3.34
N LYS A 96 17.63 8.36 3.10
CA LYS A 96 18.93 8.04 2.47
C LYS A 96 18.96 8.40 0.99
N TYR A 97 17.83 8.26 0.28
CA TYR A 97 17.71 8.42 -1.17
C TYR A 97 16.65 9.49 -1.52
N PRO A 98 17.04 10.77 -1.66
CA PRO A 98 16.10 11.87 -1.92
C PRO A 98 15.26 11.72 -3.20
N CYS A 99 15.75 10.96 -4.19
CA CYS A 99 14.99 10.65 -5.40
C CYS A 99 13.70 9.87 -5.08
N LEU A 100 13.75 8.91 -4.16
CA LEU A 100 12.58 8.13 -3.74
C LEU A 100 11.55 9.03 -3.04
N THR A 101 12.01 9.90 -2.14
CA THR A 101 11.15 10.88 -1.45
C THR A 101 10.49 11.84 -2.44
N THR A 102 11.25 12.36 -3.40
CA THR A 102 10.72 13.26 -4.44
C THR A 102 9.64 12.56 -5.26
N CYS A 103 9.85 11.29 -5.63
CA CYS A 103 8.86 10.52 -6.38
C CYS A 103 7.62 10.19 -5.54
N HIS A 104 7.79 9.89 -4.25
CA HIS A 104 6.68 9.67 -3.31
C HIS A 104 5.83 10.94 -3.16
N VAL A 105 6.45 12.10 -2.94
CA VAL A 105 5.76 13.39 -2.86
C VAL A 105 4.97 13.69 -4.14
N ARG A 106 5.58 13.47 -5.31
CA ARG A 106 4.90 13.63 -6.61
C ARG A 106 3.73 12.66 -6.79
N SER A 107 3.79 11.46 -6.21
CA SER A 107 2.72 10.47 -6.31
C SER A 107 1.40 10.94 -5.68
N HIS A 108 1.42 11.95 -4.81
CA HIS A 108 0.21 12.54 -4.23
C HIS A 108 -0.67 13.23 -5.27
N GLU A 109 -0.05 13.89 -6.25
CA GLU A 109 -0.76 14.52 -7.38
C GLU A 109 -1.35 13.46 -8.31
N VAL A 110 -0.59 12.38 -8.56
CA VAL A 110 -1.06 11.22 -9.34
C VAL A 110 -2.27 10.56 -8.68
N TYR A 111 -2.21 10.38 -7.36
CA TYR A 111 -3.33 9.90 -6.55
C TYR A 111 -4.55 10.82 -6.66
N ALA A 112 -4.37 12.12 -6.47
CA ALA A 112 -5.47 13.09 -6.55
C ALA A 112 -6.12 13.12 -7.94
N ALA A 113 -5.32 13.05 -9.01
CA ALA A 113 -5.81 12.96 -10.38
C ALA A 113 -6.63 11.67 -10.60
N ARG A 114 -6.14 10.52 -10.11
CA ARG A 114 -6.88 9.26 -10.19
C ARG A 114 -8.18 9.31 -9.40
N ALA A 115 -8.16 9.88 -8.20
CA ALA A 115 -9.36 10.07 -7.39
C ALA A 115 -10.39 10.96 -8.10
N ARG A 116 -9.97 12.07 -8.72
CA ARG A 116 -10.88 12.95 -9.48
C ARG A 116 -11.63 12.22 -10.58
N LEU A 117 -10.97 11.28 -11.27
CA LEU A 117 -11.60 10.50 -12.34
C LEU A 117 -12.64 9.49 -11.83
N LEU A 118 -12.51 9.04 -10.59
CA LEU A 118 -13.35 7.99 -10.00
C LEU A 118 -14.51 8.55 -9.16
N LEU A 119 -14.36 9.78 -8.64
CA LEU A 119 -15.36 10.43 -7.81
C LEU A 119 -16.33 11.26 -8.64
N THR A 120 -17.61 11.25 -8.24
CA THR A 120 -18.61 12.21 -8.74
C THR A 120 -18.21 13.65 -8.36
N ASP A 121 -18.74 14.65 -9.05
CA ASP A 121 -18.44 16.06 -8.75
C ASP A 121 -18.74 16.43 -7.30
N ALA A 122 -19.87 15.96 -6.75
CA ALA A 122 -20.22 16.19 -5.35
C ALA A 122 -19.21 15.56 -4.37
N GLN A 123 -18.79 14.31 -4.64
CA GLN A 123 -17.77 13.64 -3.82
C GLN A 123 -16.40 14.31 -3.95
N TRP A 124 -16.03 14.77 -5.14
CA TRP A 124 -14.77 15.48 -5.39
C TRP A 124 -14.74 16.83 -4.67
N SER A 125 -15.80 17.64 -4.77
CA SER A 125 -15.91 18.90 -4.02
C SER A 125 -15.81 18.69 -2.52
N PHE A 126 -16.40 17.62 -1.99
CA PHE A 126 -16.21 17.26 -0.59
C PHE A 126 -14.75 16.89 -0.31
N PHE A 127 -14.15 16.02 -1.12
CA PHE A 127 -12.79 15.52 -0.94
C PHE A 127 -11.78 16.67 -0.92
N THR A 128 -11.84 17.58 -1.89
CA THR A 128 -10.92 18.73 -1.96
C THR A 128 -11.10 19.67 -0.78
N GLY A 129 -12.35 20.02 -0.42
CA GLY A 129 -12.63 20.92 0.70
C GLY A 129 -12.17 20.39 2.06
N HIS A 130 -12.12 19.06 2.24
CA HIS A 130 -11.79 18.45 3.54
C HIS A 130 -10.36 17.92 3.64
N PHE A 131 -9.75 17.51 2.52
CA PHE A 131 -8.43 16.86 2.51
C PHE A 131 -7.39 17.62 1.72
N LEU A 132 -7.76 18.41 0.70
CA LEU A 132 -6.81 19.16 -0.12
C LEU A 132 -6.94 20.67 0.08
N SER A 133 -7.47 21.10 1.23
CA SER A 133 -7.67 22.53 1.51
C SER A 133 -6.36 23.30 1.40
N THR A 134 -6.35 24.32 0.54
CA THR A 134 -5.24 25.26 0.39
C THR A 134 -5.34 26.44 1.36
N GLU A 135 -6.52 26.71 1.89
CA GLU A 135 -6.77 27.80 2.85
C GLU A 135 -6.31 27.44 4.26
N ASN A 136 -6.31 26.15 4.61
CA ASN A 136 -5.87 25.67 5.92
C ASN A 136 -4.86 24.53 5.78
N ALA A 137 -3.57 24.87 5.84
CA ALA A 137 -2.48 23.92 5.75
C ALA A 137 -2.56 22.77 6.79
N GLN A 138 -3.16 22.99 7.97
CA GLN A 138 -3.33 21.94 8.98
C GLN A 138 -4.38 20.89 8.58
N GLN A 139 -5.33 21.28 7.72
CA GLN A 139 -6.36 20.40 7.17
C GLN A 139 -5.91 19.67 5.91
N HIS A 140 -4.87 20.18 5.23
CA HIS A 140 -4.28 19.49 4.10
C HIS A 140 -3.79 18.10 4.51
N LYS A 141 -4.05 17.12 3.64
CA LYS A 141 -3.66 15.73 3.77
C LYS A 141 -3.12 15.23 2.45
N PHE A 142 -2.09 14.41 2.53
CA PHE A 142 -1.39 13.93 1.35
C PHE A 142 -1.69 12.45 1.08
N GLY A 143 -1.85 12.14 -0.21
CA GLY A 143 -1.90 10.78 -0.73
C GLY A 143 -3.02 9.88 -0.23
N ASN A 144 -2.95 8.61 -0.63
CA ASN A 144 -3.79 7.59 -0.04
C ASN A 144 -3.41 7.38 1.43
N ALA A 145 -4.41 7.31 2.32
CA ALA A 145 -4.28 7.32 3.79
C ALA A 145 -4.06 8.69 4.47
N ALA A 146 -4.06 9.78 3.71
CA ALA A 146 -4.19 11.16 4.21
C ALA A 146 -3.21 11.50 5.35
N VAL A 147 -1.92 11.44 5.05
CA VAL A 147 -0.87 11.79 6.00
C VAL A 147 -0.77 13.30 6.21
N GLY A 148 -0.17 13.72 7.33
CA GLY A 148 -0.04 15.13 7.69
C GLY A 148 1.03 15.89 6.92
N HIS A 149 2.07 15.21 6.45
CA HIS A 149 3.17 15.78 5.69
C HIS A 149 3.40 15.01 4.38
N ALA A 150 3.84 15.70 3.34
CA ALA A 150 4.00 15.09 2.01
C ALA A 150 5.06 13.97 1.98
N GLU A 151 6.05 14.01 2.86
CA GLU A 151 7.11 13.00 2.95
C GLU A 151 6.70 11.80 3.82
N ASP A 152 5.60 11.92 4.57
CA ASP A 152 5.17 10.87 5.48
C ASP A 152 4.52 9.69 4.75
N MET A 153 4.52 8.55 5.43
CA MET A 153 3.75 7.37 5.06
C MET A 153 3.15 6.76 6.34
N LYS A 154 1.89 6.35 6.28
CA LYS A 154 1.19 5.73 7.41
C LYS A 154 1.30 4.21 7.42
N CYS A 155 1.06 3.58 6.28
CA CYS A 155 1.05 2.13 6.12
C CYS A 155 1.39 1.75 4.67
N LEU A 156 1.95 0.55 4.50
CA LEU A 156 2.30 -0.04 3.22
C LEU A 156 1.04 -0.47 2.44
N HIS A 157 -0.04 -0.89 3.14
CA HIS A 157 -1.29 -1.29 2.48
C HIS A 157 -1.86 -0.18 1.58
N ALA A 158 -1.79 1.07 2.04
CA ALA A 158 -2.33 2.20 1.29
C ALA A 158 -1.55 2.46 0.01
N LEU A 159 -0.22 2.32 0.04
CA LEU A 159 0.62 2.59 -1.12
C LEU A 159 0.55 1.46 -2.15
N VAL A 160 0.47 0.21 -1.69
CA VAL A 160 0.18 -0.95 -2.56
C VAL A 160 -1.21 -0.81 -3.19
N ALA A 161 -2.24 -0.46 -2.40
CA ALA A 161 -3.58 -0.21 -2.95
C ALA A 161 -3.58 0.90 -3.99
N GLN A 162 -2.85 2.00 -3.74
CA GLN A 162 -2.73 3.10 -4.71
C GLN A 162 -2.13 2.63 -6.04
N THR A 163 -1.06 1.84 -5.98
CA THR A 163 -0.41 1.28 -7.17
C THR A 163 -1.37 0.37 -7.95
N LEU A 164 -2.03 -0.57 -7.26
CA LEU A 164 -3.00 -1.47 -7.90
C LEU A 164 -4.22 -0.72 -8.46
N ALA A 165 -4.59 0.42 -7.89
CA ALA A 165 -5.63 1.30 -8.39
C ALA A 165 -5.24 2.09 -9.67
N ALA A 166 -4.10 1.76 -10.28
CA ALA A 166 -3.51 2.46 -11.43
C ALA A 166 -3.21 3.94 -11.14
N ALA A 167 -2.82 4.25 -9.89
CA ALA A 167 -2.17 5.50 -9.54
C ALA A 167 -0.73 5.18 -9.12
N GLU A 168 0.23 5.50 -9.99
CA GLU A 168 1.65 5.19 -9.75
C GLU A 168 2.11 5.70 -8.38
N ASN A 169 2.76 4.83 -7.60
CA ASN A 169 3.38 5.18 -6.33
C ASN A 169 4.68 4.38 -6.18
N PRO A 170 5.86 5.03 -6.11
CA PRO A 170 7.14 4.32 -6.20
C PRO A 170 7.34 3.30 -5.06
N VAL A 171 6.81 3.58 -3.87
CA VAL A 171 6.89 2.64 -2.74
C VAL A 171 5.93 1.48 -2.94
N GLY A 172 4.71 1.73 -3.42
CA GLY A 172 3.77 0.67 -3.73
C GLY A 172 4.26 -0.26 -4.85
N SER A 173 4.82 0.29 -5.93
CA SER A 173 5.47 -0.46 -7.01
C SER A 173 6.64 -1.30 -6.51
N LEU A 174 7.48 -0.73 -5.63
CA LEU A 174 8.59 -1.43 -4.98
C LEU A 174 8.11 -2.64 -4.18
N LEU A 175 7.05 -2.49 -3.40
CA LEU A 175 6.53 -3.58 -2.56
C LEU A 175 5.85 -4.68 -3.38
N VAL A 176 5.14 -4.34 -4.46
CA VAL A 176 4.58 -5.36 -5.36
C VAL A 176 5.71 -6.13 -6.03
N ASN A 177 6.74 -5.44 -6.51
CA ASN A 177 7.93 -6.11 -7.08
C ASN A 177 8.68 -6.95 -6.04
N TYR A 178 8.82 -6.49 -4.80
CA TYR A 178 9.41 -7.29 -3.72
C TYR A 178 8.62 -8.57 -3.46
N LEU A 179 7.28 -8.52 -3.51
CA LEU A 179 6.44 -9.73 -3.44
C LEU A 179 6.73 -10.70 -4.59
N LEU A 180 6.87 -10.19 -5.83
CA LEU A 180 7.20 -11.03 -6.98
C LEU A 180 8.59 -11.67 -6.83
N PHE A 181 9.55 -10.92 -6.27
CA PHE A 181 10.87 -11.42 -5.92
C PHE A 181 10.81 -12.51 -4.83
N LEU A 182 10.06 -12.30 -3.75
CA LEU A 182 9.82 -13.32 -2.72
C LEU A 182 9.20 -14.59 -3.30
N TYR A 183 8.27 -14.44 -4.24
CA TYR A 183 7.69 -15.59 -4.96
C TYR A 183 8.73 -16.34 -5.78
N HIS A 184 9.59 -15.63 -6.52
CA HIS A 184 10.69 -16.24 -7.26
C HIS A 184 11.63 -17.03 -6.33
N LEU A 185 12.04 -16.44 -5.21
CA LEU A 185 12.87 -17.11 -4.22
C LEU A 185 12.16 -18.29 -3.56
N THR A 186 10.84 -18.21 -3.36
CA THR A 186 10.05 -19.33 -2.82
C THR A 186 10.10 -20.53 -3.76
N CYS A 187 10.02 -20.32 -5.08
CA CYS A 187 10.16 -21.40 -6.06
C CYS A 187 11.54 -22.06 -5.98
N ILE A 188 12.61 -21.27 -5.88
CA ILE A 188 13.99 -21.78 -5.69
C ILE A 188 14.09 -22.58 -4.38
N ALA A 189 13.59 -22.00 -3.29
CA ALA A 189 13.65 -22.60 -1.97
C ALA A 189 12.88 -23.93 -1.88
N GLU A 190 11.72 -24.05 -2.53
CA GLU A 190 10.96 -25.30 -2.59
C GLU A 190 11.75 -26.44 -3.27
N ASP A 191 12.51 -26.12 -4.31
CA ASP A 191 13.39 -27.08 -4.99
C ASP A 191 14.58 -27.51 -4.12
N GLU A 192 15.13 -26.60 -3.32
CA GLU A 192 16.22 -26.89 -2.38
C GLU A 192 15.76 -27.69 -1.16
N VAL A 193 14.59 -27.35 -0.62
CA VAL A 193 14.04 -27.94 0.61
C VAL A 193 13.56 -29.38 0.42
N ALA A 194 13.25 -29.79 -0.81
CA ALA A 194 13.05 -31.20 -1.13
C ALA A 194 14.21 -32.11 -0.66
N ARG A 195 15.35 -31.53 -0.29
CA ARG A 195 16.56 -32.20 0.17
C ARG A 195 16.82 -32.12 1.69
N SER A 196 16.21 -31.17 2.43
CA SER A 196 16.44 -31.00 3.90
C SER A 196 15.42 -30.08 4.61
N GLU A 197 14.86 -30.52 5.75
CA GLU A 197 13.93 -29.74 6.60
C GLU A 197 14.63 -28.64 7.42
N GLU A 198 15.89 -28.87 7.85
CA GLU A 198 16.69 -27.86 8.56
C GLU A 198 16.88 -26.62 7.67
N LYS A 199 17.26 -26.85 6.41
CA LYS A 199 17.41 -25.82 5.38
C LYS A 199 16.12 -25.02 5.16
N ARG A 200 14.94 -25.65 5.31
CA ARG A 200 13.64 -24.96 5.19
C ARG A 200 13.46 -23.87 6.24
N THR A 201 13.89 -24.12 7.46
CA THR A 201 13.71 -23.17 8.57
C THR A 201 14.56 -21.93 8.35
N ASP A 202 15.81 -22.12 7.92
CA ASP A 202 16.73 -21.02 7.63
C ASP A 202 16.27 -20.21 6.40
N LEU A 203 15.80 -20.87 5.33
CA LEU A 203 15.27 -20.19 4.14
C LEU A 203 14.04 -19.35 4.49
N ARG A 204 13.14 -19.87 5.34
CA ARG A 204 12.00 -19.10 5.86
C ARG A 204 12.45 -17.87 6.63
N ALA A 205 13.46 -18.00 7.48
CA ALA A 205 13.98 -16.88 8.26
C ALA A 205 14.53 -15.76 7.36
N VAL A 206 15.29 -16.11 6.31
CA VAL A 206 15.80 -15.15 5.34
C VAL A 206 14.68 -14.47 4.56
N LEU A 207 13.73 -15.23 4.02
CA LEU A 207 12.59 -14.69 3.25
C LEU A 207 11.64 -13.85 4.09
N ASP A 208 11.59 -14.10 5.39
CA ASP A 208 10.79 -13.34 6.35
C ASP A 208 11.53 -12.15 6.96
N SER A 209 12.79 -11.92 6.58
CA SER A 209 13.62 -10.89 7.17
C SER A 209 13.31 -9.49 6.61
N ARG A 210 13.43 -8.48 7.48
CA ARG A 210 13.49 -7.06 7.07
C ARG A 210 14.72 -6.79 6.19
N GLU A 211 15.83 -7.48 6.47
CA GLU A 211 17.11 -7.28 5.79
C GLU A 211 17.03 -7.57 4.29
N LEU A 212 16.34 -8.65 3.91
CA LEU A 212 16.13 -8.98 2.49
C LEU A 212 15.38 -7.86 1.73
N LEU A 213 14.38 -7.22 2.36
CA LEU A 213 13.70 -6.06 1.76
C LEU A 213 14.65 -4.88 1.59
N VAL A 214 15.54 -4.64 2.56
CA VAL A 214 16.54 -3.56 2.47
C VAL A 214 17.47 -3.83 1.30
N HIS A 215 18.03 -5.03 1.18
CA HIS A 215 18.90 -5.39 0.04
C HIS A 215 18.18 -5.25 -1.31
N PHE A 216 16.93 -5.71 -1.39
CA PHE A 216 16.12 -5.55 -2.60
C PHE A 216 15.93 -4.08 -2.98
N MET A 217 15.58 -3.25 -2.01
CA MET A 217 15.37 -1.82 -2.21
C MET A 217 16.65 -1.08 -2.59
N GLU A 218 17.78 -1.41 -1.97
CA GLU A 218 19.08 -0.83 -2.31
C GLU A 218 19.51 -1.20 -3.73
N ALA A 219 19.34 -2.46 -4.13
CA ALA A 219 19.62 -2.90 -5.50
C ALA A 219 18.74 -2.18 -6.53
N PHE A 220 17.44 -2.06 -6.26
CA PHE A 220 16.51 -1.31 -7.10
C PHE A 220 16.91 0.16 -7.22
N LEU A 221 17.18 0.83 -6.09
CA LEU A 221 17.54 2.25 -6.09
C LEU A 221 18.89 2.51 -6.76
N ALA A 222 19.87 1.62 -6.59
CA ALA A 222 21.14 1.69 -7.30
C ALA A 222 20.95 1.58 -8.82
N CYS A 223 20.12 0.64 -9.27
CA CYS A 223 19.75 0.49 -10.68
C CYS A 223 19.09 1.76 -11.23
N MET A 224 18.10 2.30 -10.51
CA MET A 224 17.41 3.54 -10.87
C MET A 224 18.33 4.77 -10.90
N LEU A 225 19.32 4.85 -10.01
CA LEU A 225 20.27 5.97 -9.98
C LEU A 225 21.29 5.89 -11.12
N ASN A 226 21.77 4.69 -11.47
CA ASN A 226 22.74 4.50 -12.54
C ASN A 226 22.17 4.81 -13.94
N GLU A 227 20.87 4.57 -14.17
CA GLU A 227 20.22 4.96 -15.43
C GLU A 227 20.16 6.49 -15.64
N ASN A 228 20.35 7.29 -14.57
CA ASN A 228 20.20 8.75 -14.60
C ASN A 228 21.50 9.52 -14.85
N GLU A 229 22.67 8.87 -14.88
CA GLU A 229 23.95 9.56 -15.16
C GLU A 229 24.14 9.89 -16.66
N GLY A 230 23.23 9.46 -17.53
CA GLY A 230 23.39 9.54 -18.99
C GLY A 230 22.77 10.73 -19.73
N ASP A 231 21.94 11.59 -19.13
CA ASP A 231 21.30 12.68 -19.89
C ASP A 231 20.79 13.83 -18.99
N GLY A 232 21.45 14.99 -19.06
CA GLY A 232 21.30 16.12 -18.13
C GLY A 232 20.03 16.95 -18.24
N HIS A 233 18.84 16.35 -18.41
CA HIS A 233 17.56 17.05 -18.35
C HIS A 233 16.60 16.36 -17.37
N THR A 234 15.87 17.17 -16.59
CA THR A 234 14.86 16.82 -15.59
C THR A 234 13.93 15.69 -16.06
N ARG A 235 14.31 14.43 -15.82
CA ARG A 235 13.50 13.26 -16.15
C ARG A 235 12.56 12.94 -15.01
N THR A 236 11.29 12.87 -15.35
CA THR A 236 10.24 12.28 -14.53
C THR A 236 10.43 10.76 -14.52
N VAL A 237 10.05 10.08 -13.43
CA VAL A 237 9.92 8.61 -13.38
C VAL A 237 8.72 8.16 -14.22
N LYS A 238 8.54 8.74 -15.41
CA LYS A 238 7.60 8.27 -16.41
C LYS A 238 8.32 7.24 -17.25
N GLY A 239 8.05 5.98 -16.95
CA GLY A 239 8.56 4.84 -17.68
C GLY A 239 9.90 4.34 -17.15
N ILE A 240 9.90 3.82 -15.90
CA ILE A 240 10.85 2.76 -15.56
C ILE A 240 10.71 1.73 -16.69
N ARG A 241 11.77 1.49 -17.45
CA ARG A 241 11.78 0.42 -18.45
C ARG A 241 11.94 -0.90 -17.69
N SER A 242 11.70 -2.05 -18.32
CA SER A 242 12.15 -3.31 -17.71
C SER A 242 13.64 -3.15 -17.37
N ALA A 243 13.97 -3.37 -16.11
CA ALA A 243 15.30 -3.19 -15.55
C ALA A 243 15.68 -4.48 -14.83
N THR A 244 16.89 -4.99 -15.09
CA THR A 244 17.42 -6.15 -14.39
C THR A 244 18.48 -5.70 -13.40
N PHE A 245 18.38 -6.16 -12.15
CA PHE A 245 19.37 -5.89 -11.12
C PHE A 245 19.59 -7.12 -10.25
N THR A 246 20.69 -7.11 -9.51
CA THR A 246 21.07 -8.22 -8.64
C THR A 246 20.85 -7.84 -7.19
N VAL A 247 20.22 -8.73 -6.43
CA VAL A 247 19.91 -8.56 -5.01
C VAL A 247 20.83 -9.46 -4.19
N SER A 248 21.60 -8.86 -3.28
CA SER A 248 22.46 -9.61 -2.36
C SER A 248 21.63 -10.35 -1.31
N MET A 249 21.95 -11.60 -1.06
CA MET A 249 21.26 -12.44 -0.07
C MET A 249 21.84 -12.17 1.34
N PRO A 250 20.99 -12.00 2.37
CA PRO A 250 21.44 -11.87 3.76
C PRO A 250 22.33 -13.02 4.21
N GLU A 251 23.23 -12.75 5.16
CA GLU A 251 24.02 -13.78 5.82
C GLU A 251 23.23 -14.45 6.97
N PRO A 252 23.46 -15.76 7.24
CA PRO A 252 24.28 -16.68 6.44
C PRO A 252 23.64 -16.97 5.08
N HIS A 253 24.43 -17.22 4.04
CA HIS A 253 23.93 -17.56 2.70
C HIS A 253 23.25 -18.94 2.72
N VAL A 254 21.99 -18.96 3.16
CA VAL A 254 21.19 -20.20 3.24
C VAL A 254 20.85 -20.72 1.85
N PHE A 255 20.64 -19.79 0.91
CA PHE A 255 20.67 -20.12 -0.50
C PHE A 255 22.14 -20.36 -0.88
N GLU A 256 22.42 -21.36 -1.70
CA GLU A 256 23.78 -21.61 -2.24
C GLU A 256 24.26 -20.52 -3.22
N MET A 257 23.65 -19.33 -3.15
CA MET A 257 23.90 -18.15 -3.95
C MET A 257 24.03 -16.94 -3.02
N THR A 258 24.99 -16.08 -3.34
CA THR A 258 25.21 -14.80 -2.64
C THR A 258 24.31 -13.70 -3.18
N GLU A 259 23.75 -13.91 -4.38
CA GLU A 259 23.13 -12.89 -5.21
C GLU A 259 22.05 -13.49 -6.13
N VAL A 260 20.96 -12.74 -6.37
CA VAL A 260 19.84 -13.17 -7.23
C VAL A 260 19.47 -12.07 -8.21
N ALA A 261 19.47 -12.38 -9.50
CA ALA A 261 18.99 -11.47 -10.53
C ALA A 261 17.46 -11.35 -10.50
N TYR A 262 16.95 -10.13 -10.64
CA TYR A 262 15.52 -9.85 -10.69
C TYR A 262 15.21 -8.84 -11.80
N GLU A 263 14.15 -9.13 -12.56
CA GLU A 263 13.62 -8.24 -13.60
C GLU A 263 12.42 -7.45 -13.07
N TRP A 264 12.57 -6.13 -13.02
CA TRP A 264 11.52 -5.21 -12.59
C TRP A 264 10.28 -5.29 -13.49
N GLN A 265 9.13 -5.48 -12.85
CA GLN A 265 7.83 -5.56 -13.50
C GLN A 265 7.12 -4.20 -13.43
N LEU A 266 6.57 -3.77 -14.56
CA LEU A 266 5.82 -2.51 -14.67
C LEU A 266 4.45 -2.63 -13.99
N ASP A 267 3.99 -1.55 -13.36
CA ASP A 267 2.68 -1.54 -12.68
C ASP A 267 1.53 -1.95 -13.61
N SER A 268 1.58 -1.53 -14.87
CA SER A 268 0.60 -1.88 -15.90
C SER A 268 0.56 -3.38 -16.26
N SER A 269 1.63 -4.12 -15.95
CA SER A 269 1.73 -5.55 -16.23
C SER A 269 1.11 -6.42 -15.12
N PHE A 270 0.91 -5.90 -13.91
CA PHE A 270 0.50 -6.70 -12.75
C PHE A 270 -0.83 -7.44 -12.96
N ALA A 271 -1.78 -6.85 -13.69
CA ALA A 271 -3.06 -7.46 -14.00
C ALA A 271 -2.96 -8.63 -15.00
N ALA A 272 -1.89 -8.69 -15.81
CA ALA A 272 -1.68 -9.72 -16.83
C ALA A 272 -0.81 -10.89 -16.34
N LEU A 273 -0.28 -10.82 -15.11
CA LEU A 273 0.60 -11.85 -14.58
C LEU A 273 -0.13 -13.20 -14.47
N THR A 274 0.57 -14.28 -14.86
CA THR A 274 0.10 -15.67 -14.65
C THR A 274 1.21 -16.50 -13.96
N PRO A 275 0.99 -17.09 -12.76
CA PRO A 275 -0.17 -16.87 -11.86
C PRO A 275 -0.37 -15.38 -11.54
N ASP A 276 -1.47 -14.96 -10.91
CA ASP A 276 -1.65 -13.53 -10.58
C ASP A 276 -0.91 -13.12 -9.27
N VAL A 277 -0.98 -11.84 -8.89
CA VAL A 277 -0.36 -11.35 -7.65
C VAL A 277 -0.93 -12.01 -6.37
N CYS A 278 -2.21 -12.40 -6.38
CA CYS A 278 -2.87 -13.05 -5.25
C CYS A 278 -2.34 -14.47 -5.02
N ALA A 279 -2.26 -15.27 -6.07
CA ALA A 279 -1.76 -16.63 -6.02
C ALA A 279 -0.26 -16.67 -5.65
N ARG A 280 0.53 -15.69 -6.13
CA ARG A 280 1.92 -15.55 -5.70
C ARG A 280 2.02 -15.22 -4.21
N ALA A 281 1.23 -14.26 -3.73
CA ALA A 281 1.18 -13.92 -2.31
C ALA A 281 0.81 -15.12 -1.44
N LEU A 282 -0.19 -15.91 -1.87
CA LEU A 282 -0.60 -17.14 -1.19
C LEU A 282 0.55 -18.14 -1.09
N ARG A 283 1.28 -18.39 -2.19
CA ARG A 283 2.40 -19.35 -2.19
C ARG A 283 3.50 -18.91 -1.23
N VAL A 284 3.86 -17.62 -1.24
CA VAL A 284 4.83 -17.06 -0.28
C VAL A 284 4.34 -17.27 1.16
N LEU A 285 3.08 -16.94 1.47
CA LEU A 285 2.52 -17.13 2.81
C LEU A 285 2.52 -18.60 3.24
N ILE A 286 2.15 -19.53 2.36
CA ILE A 286 2.19 -20.97 2.65
C ILE A 286 3.63 -21.42 2.91
N PHE A 287 4.58 -20.96 2.11
CA PHE A 287 5.99 -21.30 2.33
C PHE A 287 6.45 -20.81 3.70
N LEU A 288 6.18 -19.55 4.04
CA LEU A 288 6.61 -18.93 5.30
C LEU A 288 5.92 -19.53 6.54
N GLU A 289 4.62 -19.79 6.48
CA GLU A 289 3.84 -20.25 7.65
C GLU A 289 3.70 -21.78 7.73
N GLY A 290 4.04 -22.50 6.66
CA GLY A 290 3.82 -23.94 6.52
C GLY A 290 2.35 -24.34 6.36
N LYS A 291 1.43 -23.37 6.28
CA LYS A 291 -0.01 -23.59 6.11
C LYS A 291 -0.66 -22.39 5.43
N PRO A 292 -1.84 -22.57 4.80
CA PRO A 292 -2.59 -21.44 4.26
C PRO A 292 -2.98 -20.43 5.36
N PRO A 293 -2.99 -19.13 5.05
CA PRO A 293 -3.42 -18.10 6.00
C PRO A 293 -4.86 -18.40 6.42
N ARG A 294 -5.15 -18.20 7.71
CA ARG A 294 -6.53 -18.34 8.20
C ARG A 294 -7.40 -17.35 7.43
N ARG A 295 -8.50 -17.83 6.86
CA ARG A 295 -9.58 -16.99 6.32
C ARG A 295 -10.19 -16.21 7.48
N HIS A 296 -9.57 -15.10 7.85
CA HIS A 296 -10.19 -14.17 8.76
C HIS A 296 -11.37 -13.56 8.02
N LYS A 297 -12.59 -13.87 8.49
CA LYS A 297 -13.77 -13.04 8.23
C LYS A 297 -13.59 -11.70 8.93
N LYS A 298 -12.57 -10.94 8.55
CA LYS A 298 -12.59 -9.52 8.82
C LYS A 298 -13.68 -8.98 7.89
N HIS A 299 -14.91 -8.90 8.42
CA HIS A 299 -15.96 -8.03 7.88
C HIS A 299 -15.54 -6.55 7.88
N ARG A 300 -14.32 -6.26 8.35
CA ARG A 300 -13.63 -4.99 8.20
C ARG A 300 -12.55 -5.16 7.14
N ILE A 301 -12.81 -4.68 5.93
CA ILE A 301 -11.77 -3.98 5.16
C ILE A 301 -11.07 -3.05 6.18
N ASN A 302 -9.75 -3.13 6.36
CA ASN A 302 -9.05 -2.65 7.58
C ASN A 302 -9.32 -1.20 7.97
#